data_AF-A0A9D4XJP9-F1
#
_entry.id   AF-A0A9D4XJP9-F1
#
_cell.length_a   1.000
_cell.length_b   1.000
_cell.length_c   1.000
_cell.angle_alpha   90.00
_cell.angle_beta   90.00
_cell.angle_gamma   90.00
#
_symmetry.space_group_name_H-M   'P 1'
#
loop_
_entity.id
_entity.type
_entity.pdbx_description
1 polymer ?
#
loop_
_entity_poly.entity_id
_entity_poly.type
_entity_poly.pdbx_seq_one_letter_code
_entity_poly.pdbx_strand_id
1 'polypeptide(L)'
;GAGSNPQWNETFLFTISDSASELNLRVMEKDKFSNDDNLGEAIIPLDAVFEEGSLPESVYKLVKEEEYCGEIKVALTFTPERNEEQGYNEEESCGGWKESASEY
;
A
#
# COMPACT_ATOMS: atom_id res chain seq x y z
N GLY A 1 -10.32 0.85 26.59
CA GLY A 1 -9.12 0.25 26.00
C GLY A 1 -9.29 0.28 24.50
N ALA A 2 -8.33 0.83 23.77
CA ALA A 2 -8.31 0.74 22.32
C ALA A 2 -8.28 -0.75 21.94
N GLY A 3 -9.15 -1.15 21.01
CA GLY A 3 -9.41 -2.56 20.73
C GLY A 3 -8.16 -3.28 20.20
N SER A 4 -7.96 -4.52 20.66
CA SER A 4 -6.84 -5.39 20.28
C SER A 4 -6.82 -5.82 18.81
N ASN A 5 -7.88 -5.50 18.05
CA ASN A 5 -8.08 -5.85 16.66
C ASN A 5 -8.36 -4.59 15.83
N PRO A 6 -7.35 -3.73 15.59
CA PRO A 6 -7.51 -2.59 14.70
C PRO A 6 -7.86 -3.07 13.28
N GLN A 7 -8.75 -2.34 12.61
CA GLN A 7 -9.05 -2.54 11.19
C GLN A 7 -8.71 -1.26 10.45
N TRP A 8 -7.67 -1.31 9.62
CA TRP A 8 -7.27 -0.18 8.78
C TRP A 8 -8.11 -0.12 7.51
N ASN A 9 -8.20 -1.24 6.77
CA ASN A 9 -8.78 -1.28 5.43
C ASN A 9 -8.16 -0.19 4.52
N GLU A 10 -6.88 0.08 4.70
CA GLU A 10 -6.14 1.09 3.94
C GLU A 10 -5.34 0.45 2.82
N THR A 11 -5.15 1.20 1.74
CA THR A 11 -4.32 0.79 0.60
C THR A 11 -3.17 1.75 0.46
N PHE A 12 -1.96 1.22 0.42
CA PHE A 12 -0.74 1.97 0.20
C PHE A 12 -0.20 1.64 -1.19
N LEU A 13 0.17 2.68 -1.94
CA LEU A 13 0.79 2.54 -3.25
C LEU A 13 2.27 2.92 -3.14
N PHE A 14 3.15 2.03 -3.58
CA PHE A 14 4.59 2.25 -3.60
C PHE A 14 5.11 2.06 -5.03
N THR A 15 5.95 2.99 -5.47
CA THR A 15 6.75 2.79 -6.68
C THR A 15 8.06 2.15 -6.26
N ILE A 16 8.31 0.94 -6.73
CA ILE A 16 9.52 0.18 -6.37
C ILE A 16 10.55 0.25 -7.50
N SER A 17 11.82 0.40 -7.13
CA SER A 17 12.94 0.25 -8.06
C SER A 17 13.36 -1.22 -8.15
N ASP A 18 14.11 -1.58 -9.20
CA ASP A 18 14.59 -2.94 -9.49
C ASP A 18 15.38 -3.59 -8.33
N SER A 19 15.90 -2.79 -7.40
CA SER A 19 16.64 -3.24 -6.22
C SER A 19 15.79 -3.68 -5.02
N ALA A 20 14.46 -3.50 -5.06
CA ALA A 20 13.60 -3.82 -3.92
C ALA A 20 13.11 -5.27 -3.99
N SER A 21 13.46 -6.08 -2.98
CA SER A 21 13.07 -7.50 -2.90
C SER A 21 12.11 -7.82 -1.76
N GLU A 22 11.92 -6.89 -0.82
CA GLU A 22 11.12 -7.09 0.39
C GLU A 22 10.39 -5.80 0.81
N LEU A 23 9.25 -5.97 1.47
CA LEU A 23 8.47 -4.91 2.10
C LEU A 23 8.52 -5.11 3.62
N ASN A 24 9.09 -4.14 4.34
CA ASN A 24 9.08 -4.10 5.80
C ASN A 24 7.87 -3.26 6.26
N LEU A 25 6.92 -3.93 6.90
CA LEU A 25 5.74 -3.29 7.51
C LEU A 25 5.93 -3.21 9.01
N ARG A 26 5.91 -1.99 9.55
CA ARG A 26 6.04 -1.75 10.99
C ARG A 26 4.75 -1.16 11.56
N VAL A 27 4.24 -1.78 12.61
CA VAL A 27 3.07 -1.30 13.36
C VAL A 27 3.58 -0.46 14.52
N MET A 28 3.12 0.78 14.60
CA MET A 28 3.51 1.74 15.64
C MET A 28 2.28 2.21 16.43
N GLU A 29 2.44 2.38 17.74
CA GLU A 29 1.48 3.11 18.57
C GLU A 29 1.76 4.62 18.44
N LYS A 30 0.77 5.38 17.97
CA LYS A 30 0.90 6.83 17.84
C LYS A 30 0.68 7.51 19.19
N ASP A 31 1.77 7.98 19.79
CA ASP A 31 1.73 8.75 21.02
C ASP A 31 1.70 10.26 20.75
N LYS A 32 0.95 11.02 21.56
CA LYS A 32 0.83 12.49 21.38
C LYS A 32 1.97 13.28 22.02
N PHE A 33 2.73 12.68 22.94
CA PHE A 33 3.72 13.39 23.76
C PHE A 33 5.07 12.65 23.92
N SER A 34 5.17 11.40 23.44
CA SER A 34 6.36 10.54 23.47
C SER A 34 6.77 10.12 22.05
N ASN A 35 7.93 9.46 21.94
CA ASN A 35 8.31 8.75 20.71
C ASN A 35 7.29 7.65 20.43
N ASP A 36 6.94 7.46 19.15
CA ASP A 36 6.02 6.40 18.74
C ASP A 36 6.62 5.02 19.09
N ASP A 37 5.87 4.21 19.83
CA ASP A 37 6.32 2.91 20.30
C ASP A 37 6.17 1.85 19.20
N ASN A 38 7.21 1.02 19.01
CA ASN A 38 7.11 -0.10 18.08
C ASN A 38 6.21 -1.18 18.68
N LEU A 39 5.18 -1.62 17.97
CA LEU A 39 4.35 -2.77 18.37
C LEU A 39 4.77 -4.06 17.67
N GLY A 40 5.50 -3.97 16.56
CA GLY A 40 6.07 -5.11 15.84
C GLY A 40 6.24 -4.85 14.35
N GLU A 41 7.01 -5.70 13.70
CA GLU A 41 7.28 -5.62 12.26
C GLU A 41 7.09 -6.95 11.54
N ALA A 42 6.69 -6.88 10.28
CA ALA A 42 6.58 -8.00 9.35
C ALA A 42 7.44 -7.74 8.12
N ILE A 43 8.26 -8.72 7.75
CA ILE A 43 9.06 -8.70 6.53
C ILE A 43 8.38 -9.58 5.49
N ILE A 44 8.02 -8.98 4.36
CA ILE A 44 7.26 -9.63 3.30
C ILE A 44 8.13 -9.70 2.04
N PRO A 45 8.52 -10.88 1.55
CA PRO A 45 9.24 -11.01 0.29
C PRO A 45 8.31 -10.64 -0.88
N LEU A 46 8.80 -9.79 -1.79
CA LEU A 46 8.06 -9.34 -2.95
C LEU A 46 8.20 -10.26 -4.18
N ASP A 47 9.17 -11.17 -4.14
CA ASP A 47 9.45 -12.13 -5.22
C ASP A 47 8.18 -12.86 -5.69
N ALA A 48 7.40 -13.38 -4.73
CA ALA A 48 6.15 -14.09 -5.02
C ALA A 48 5.08 -13.20 -5.69
N VAL A 49 4.98 -11.91 -5.33
CA VAL A 49 4.01 -11.00 -5.97
C VAL A 49 4.51 -10.53 -7.34
N PHE A 50 5.82 -10.50 -7.58
CA PHE A 50 6.37 -10.22 -8.91
C PHE A 50 6.10 -11.36 -9.90
N GLU A 51 6.14 -12.61 -9.43
CA GLU A 51 5.82 -13.78 -10.25
C GLU A 51 4.31 -13.94 -10.48
N GLU A 52 3.49 -13.86 -9.42
CA GLU A 52 2.04 -14.10 -9.49
C GLU A 52 1.23 -12.86 -9.92
N GLY A 53 1.82 -11.66 -9.84
CA GLY A 53 1.19 -10.36 -10.12
C GLY A 53 0.27 -9.87 -8.99
N SER A 54 -0.40 -10.76 -8.26
CA SER A 54 -1.19 -10.40 -7.08
C SER A 54 -1.25 -11.53 -6.07
N LEU A 55 -1.12 -11.20 -4.78
CA LEU A 55 -1.29 -12.12 -3.67
C LEU A 55 -2.54 -11.74 -2.87
N PRO A 56 -3.41 -12.72 -2.52
CA PRO A 56 -4.60 -12.47 -1.73
C PRO A 56 -4.25 -12.05 -0.29
N GLU A 57 -5.26 -11.61 0.47
CA GLU A 57 -5.12 -11.26 1.89
C GLU A 57 -4.48 -12.43 2.66
N SER A 58 -3.22 -12.23 3.05
CA SER A 58 -2.38 -13.21 3.71
C SER A 58 -2.00 -12.72 5.10
N VAL A 59 -1.88 -13.65 6.05
CA VAL A 59 -1.54 -13.36 7.44
C VAL A 59 -0.02 -13.37 7.60
N TYR A 60 0.54 -12.26 8.06
CA TYR A 60 1.96 -12.09 8.37
C TYR A 60 2.15 -11.91 9.88
N LYS A 61 3.19 -12.54 10.42
CA LYS A 61 3.50 -12.47 11.85
C LYS A 61 4.29 -11.19 12.13
N LEU A 62 3.89 -10.47 13.16
CA LEU A 62 4.61 -9.32 13.69
C LEU A 62 5.60 -9.81 14.74
N VAL A 63 6.86 -9.41 14.58
CA VAL A 63 7.94 -9.72 15.51
C VAL A 63 8.50 -8.41 16.06
N LYS A 64 8.84 -8.36 17.35
CA LYS A 64 9.56 -7.26 17.98
C LYS A 64 10.63 -7.87 18.88
N GLU A 65 11.88 -7.46 18.74
CA GLU A 65 12.98 -7.96 19.59
C GLU A 65 13.03 -9.50 19.65
N GLU A 66 12.85 -10.16 18.50
CA GLU A 66 12.83 -11.62 18.35
C GLU A 66 11.61 -12.33 19.00
N GLU A 67 10.66 -11.57 19.54
CA GLU A 67 9.42 -12.08 20.14
C GLU A 67 8.20 -11.86 19.23
N TYR A 68 7.30 -12.84 19.20
CA TYR A 68 6.04 -12.75 18.47
C TYR A 68 5.08 -11.79 19.19
N CYS A 69 4.63 -10.73 18.49
CA CYS A 69 3.78 -9.69 19.05
C CYS A 69 2.38 -9.61 18.45
N GLY A 70 2.10 -10.40 17.41
CA GLY A 70 0.78 -10.48 16.80
C GLY A 70 0.83 -10.82 15.32
N GLU A 71 -0.25 -10.54 14.63
CA GLU A 71 -0.41 -10.81 13.21
C GLU A 71 -1.07 -9.64 12.49
N ILE A 72 -0.73 -9.47 11.22
CA ILE A 72 -1.32 -8.48 10.32
C ILE A 72 -1.78 -9.16 9.03
N LYS A 73 -2.92 -8.72 8.49
CA LYS A 73 -3.47 -9.21 7.23
C LYS A 73 -3.20 -8.20 6.13
N VAL A 74 -2.57 -8.66 5.05
CA VAL A 74 -2.16 -7.79 3.94
C VAL A 74 -2.42 -8.52 2.62
N ALA A 75 -3.01 -7.83 1.66
CA ALA A 75 -3.06 -8.25 0.26
C ALA A 75 -2.03 -7.43 -0.53
N LEU A 76 -1.40 -8.05 -1.53
CA LEU A 76 -0.36 -7.41 -2.32
C LEU A 76 -0.74 -7.46 -3.80
N THR A 77 -0.46 -6.41 -4.53
CA THR A 77 -0.66 -6.37 -5.97
C THR A 77 0.50 -5.63 -6.58
N PHE A 78 1.14 -6.27 -7.56
CA PHE A 78 2.24 -5.71 -8.30
C PHE A 78 1.78 -5.34 -9.69
N THR A 79 1.96 -4.07 -10.05
CA THR A 79 1.70 -3.56 -11.40
C THR A 79 3.04 -3.14 -11.99
N PRO A 80 3.61 -3.90 -12.95
CA PRO A 80 4.86 -3.51 -13.58
C PRO A 80 4.62 -2.22 -14.36
N GLU A 81 5.51 -1.24 -14.18
CA GLU A 81 5.55 -0.06 -15.03
C GLU A 81 5.99 -0.51 -16.43
N ARG A 82 5.01 -0.82 -17.29
CA ARG A 82 5.29 -0.95 -18.71
C ARG A 82 5.66 0.45 -19.18
N ASN A 83 6.83 0.58 -19.77
CA ASN A 83 7.19 1.76 -20.54
C ASN A 83 6.32 1.78 -21.81
N GLU A 84 5.04 2.06 -21.64
CA GLU A 84 4.11 2.30 -22.73
C GLU A 84 4.44 3.69 -23.26
N GLU A 85 5.30 3.74 -24.28
CA GLU A 85 5.30 4.85 -25.23
C GLU A 85 3.92 4.89 -25.89
N GLN A 86 2.91 5.44 -25.19
CA GLN A 86 1.57 5.64 -25.73
C GLN A 86 0.73 6.57 -24.84
N GLY A 87 0.79 7.86 -25.19
CA GLY A 87 -0.36 8.75 -25.24
C GLY A 87 -1.04 9.09 -23.92
N TYR A 88 -0.87 10.33 -23.48
CA TYR A 88 -1.83 11.07 -22.67
C TYR A 88 -3.26 10.80 -23.19
N ASN A 89 -3.96 9.84 -22.60
CA ASN A 89 -5.41 9.77 -22.70
C ASN A 89 -5.94 10.68 -21.60
N GLU A 90 -6.11 11.94 -21.99
CA GLU A 90 -6.94 12.92 -21.31
C GLU A 90 -8.39 12.39 -21.30
N GLU A 91 -8.68 11.41 -20.46
CA GLU A 91 -10.06 10.98 -20.19
C GLU A 91 -10.31 10.81 -18.70
N GLU A 92 -9.78 11.76 -17.92
CA GLU A 92 -10.47 12.22 -16.73
C GLU A 92 -11.33 13.41 -17.12
N SER A 93 -12.47 13.10 -17.75
CA SER A 93 -13.61 14.00 -17.85
C SER A 93 -14.09 14.34 -16.43
N CYS A 94 -13.41 15.28 -15.79
CA CYS A 94 -13.80 15.86 -14.51
C CYS A 94 -13.85 17.38 -14.67
N GLY A 95 -15.07 17.92 -14.78
CA GLY A 95 -15.31 19.35 -14.64
C GLY A 95 -15.88 20.00 -15.90
N GLY A 96 -17.20 20.08 -15.97
CA GLY A 96 -17.90 20.72 -17.09
C GLY A 96 -17.68 22.22 -17.17
N TRP A 97 -17.58 22.73 -18.39
CA TRP A 97 -18.10 24.03 -18.78
C TRP A 97 -18.84 23.83 -20.10
N LYS A 98 -20.17 23.91 -20.05
CA LYS A 98 -20.99 24.12 -21.24
C LYS A 98 -20.97 25.60 -21.53
N GLU A 99 -20.36 26.02 -22.63
CA GLU A 99 -20.78 27.26 -23.28
C GLU A 99 -21.05 26.97 -24.76
N SER A 100 -22.30 27.23 -25.13
CA SER A 100 -22.92 26.91 -26.40
C SER A 100 -22.27 27.66 -27.56
N ALA A 101 -22.36 27.02 -28.73
CA ALA A 101 -22.03 27.57 -30.03
C ALA A 101 -22.76 28.89 -30.33
N SER A 102 -22.05 29.72 -31.08
CA SER A 102 -22.46 30.85 -31.91
C SER A 102 -23.93 30.98 -32.28
N GLU A 103 -24.46 32.19 -32.23
CA GLU A 103 -25.45 32.67 -33.21
C GLU A 103 -25.07 34.08 -33.71
N TYR A 104 -24.93 34.16 -35.04
CA TYR A 104 -24.94 35.30 -36.00
C TYR A 104 -24.17 36.60 -35.70
#